data_AF-A0A928K9U2-F1
#
_entry.id   AF-A0A928K9U2-F1
#
_cell.length_a   1.000
_cell.length_b   1.000
_cell.length_c   1.000
_cell.angle_alpha   90.00
_cell.angle_beta   90.00
_cell.angle_gamma   90.00
#
_symmetry.space_group_name_H-M   'P 1'
#
loop_
_entity.id
_entity.type
_entity.pdbx_description
1 polymer ?
#
loop_
_entity_poly.entity_id
_entity_poly.type
_entity_poly.pdbx_seq_one_letter_code
_entity_poly.pdbx_strand_id
1 'polypeptide(L)'
;MRQKLSDVVERLIIEERVSVFYIGTHGNFDKMAYSVLSQLAQRYIIDVYVVLAHLRRATGSRVFDMRKTVYPEGLETVPRRFAIVKRNQYMIEKSDFVICYVNDNVTNAFKFVSRAKRKGLRIFNIGNYIFDE
;
A
#
# COMPACT_ATOMS: atom_id res chain seq x y z
N MET A 1 7.62 9.22 11.64
CA MET A 1 7.07 8.49 10.48
C MET A 1 5.59 8.16 10.66
N ARG A 2 5.19 7.48 11.75
CA ARG A 2 3.78 7.12 11.99
C ARG A 2 2.81 8.30 11.97
N GLN A 3 3.15 9.40 12.64
CA GLN A 3 2.28 10.60 12.66
C GLN A 3 2.10 11.17 11.25
N LYS A 4 3.21 11.42 10.53
CA LYS A 4 3.18 11.85 9.12
C LYS A 4 2.27 10.98 8.24
N LEU A 5 2.33 9.66 8.42
CA LEU A 5 1.44 8.74 7.69
C LEU A 5 -0.03 8.97 8.07
N SER A 6 -0.33 9.10 9.36
CA SER A 6 -1.68 9.39 9.86
C SER A 6 -2.22 10.69 9.28
N ASP A 7 -1.42 11.76 9.29
CA ASP A 7 -1.82 13.07 8.80
C ASP A 7 -2.13 13.04 7.30
N VAL A 8 -1.29 12.37 6.51
CA VAL A 8 -1.51 12.21 5.06
C VAL A 8 -2.77 11.38 4.78
N VAL A 9 -2.98 10.27 5.50
CA VAL A 9 -4.17 9.43 5.31
C VAL A 9 -5.44 10.21 5.68
N GLU A 10 -5.44 10.90 6.82
CA GLU A 10 -6.59 11.70 7.27
C GLU A 10 -6.89 12.83 6.27
N ARG A 11 -5.85 13.49 5.76
CA ARG A 11 -5.99 14.48 4.67
C ARG A 11 -6.64 13.88 3.42
N LEU A 12 -6.20 12.71 2.96
CA LEU A 12 -6.78 12.04 1.79
C LEU A 12 -8.26 11.65 2.02
N ILE A 13 -8.62 11.26 3.24
CA ILE A 13 -10.01 10.94 3.59
C ILE A 13 -10.87 12.20 3.55
N ILE A 14 -10.41 13.30 4.15
CA ILE A 14 -11.21 14.52 4.33
C ILE A 14 -11.27 15.37 3.05
N GLU A 15 -10.11 15.67 2.47
CA GLU A 15 -10.00 16.62 1.35
C GLU A 15 -10.28 15.94 0.01
N GLU A 16 -9.76 14.72 -0.18
CA GLU A 16 -9.83 13.99 -1.46
C GLU A 16 -10.95 12.93 -1.46
N ARG A 17 -11.68 12.78 -0.35
CA ARG A 17 -12.77 11.81 -0.16
C ARG A 17 -12.37 10.36 -0.43
N VAL A 18 -11.11 10.01 -0.17
CA VAL A 18 -10.63 8.64 -0.32
C VAL A 18 -11.29 7.74 0.74
N SER A 19 -12.02 6.73 0.28
CA SER A 19 -12.69 5.76 1.13
C SER A 19 -12.09 4.35 1.08
N VAL A 20 -11.19 4.07 0.12
CA VAL A 20 -10.61 2.73 -0.08
C VAL A 20 -9.09 2.79 -0.02
N PHE A 21 -8.49 1.93 0.80
CA PHE A 21 -7.04 1.82 0.95
C PHE A 21 -6.56 0.40 0.66
N TYR A 22 -5.56 0.28 -0.22
CA TYR A 22 -4.86 -0.98 -0.46
C TYR A 22 -3.51 -0.96 0.23
N ILE A 23 -3.20 -2.03 0.97
CA ILE A 23 -1.91 -2.17 1.65
C ILE A 23 -1.30 -3.55 1.42
N GLY A 24 0.02 -3.60 1.53
CA GLY A 24 0.76 -4.86 1.49
C GLY A 24 0.84 -5.59 2.82
N THR A 25 1.65 -6.64 2.78
CA THR A 25 2.02 -7.45 3.95
C THR A 25 3.53 -7.53 4.20
N HIS A 26 4.35 -6.83 3.40
CA HIS A 26 5.80 -7.00 3.35
C HIS A 26 6.53 -5.79 3.95
N GLY A 27 7.08 -5.96 5.16
CA GLY A 27 7.96 -4.99 5.79
C GLY A 27 7.29 -4.13 6.88
N ASN A 28 8.10 -3.35 7.60
CA ASN A 28 7.64 -2.57 8.75
C ASN A 28 6.71 -1.41 8.36
N PHE A 29 6.85 -0.87 7.15
CA PHE A 29 5.98 0.16 6.62
C PHE A 29 4.53 -0.34 6.49
N ASP A 30 4.32 -1.49 5.84
CA ASP A 30 3.00 -2.12 5.68
C ASP A 30 2.34 -2.42 7.05
N LYS A 31 3.13 -2.87 8.05
CA LYS A 31 2.62 -3.13 9.41
C LYS A 31 2.14 -1.85 10.09
N MET A 32 2.91 -0.77 9.98
CA MET A 32 2.56 0.54 10.53
C MET A 32 1.35 1.13 9.82
N ALA A 33 1.30 1.04 8.48
CA ALA A 33 0.16 1.50 7.69
C ALA A 33 -1.14 0.78 8.09
N TYR A 34 -1.09 -0.55 8.24
CA TYR A 34 -2.23 -1.31 8.74
C TYR A 34 -2.71 -0.82 10.11
N SER A 35 -1.79 -0.54 11.05
CA SER A 35 -2.13 -0.03 12.38
C SER A 35 -2.78 1.35 12.32
N VAL A 36 -2.24 2.27 11.51
CA VAL A 36 -2.78 3.63 11.32
C VAL A 36 -4.19 3.56 10.71
N LEU A 37 -4.34 2.81 9.62
CA LEU A 37 -5.64 2.63 8.94
C LEU A 37 -6.67 1.96 9.84
N SER A 38 -6.27 0.96 10.64
CA SER A 38 -7.18 0.30 11.60
C SER A 38 -7.68 1.25 12.70
N GLN A 39 -6.89 2.25 13.09
CA GLN A 39 -7.33 3.28 14.03
C GLN A 39 -8.23 4.31 13.35
N LEU A 40 -7.88 4.76 12.15
CA LEU A 40 -8.69 5.72 11.40
C LEU A 40 -10.04 5.14 10.97
N ALA A 41 -10.12 3.83 10.69
CA ALA A 41 -11.36 3.13 10.40
C ALA A 41 -12.34 3.08 11.59
N GLN A 42 -11.92 3.43 12.80
CA GLN A 42 -12.82 3.62 13.95
C GLN A 42 -13.48 5.01 13.96
N ARG A 43 -12.91 5.96 13.22
CA ARG A 43 -13.35 7.37 13.16
C ARG A 43 -14.00 7.72 11.82
N TYR A 44 -13.62 7.04 10.76
CA TYR A 44 -14.05 7.30 9.39
C TYR A 44 -14.59 6.04 8.73
N ILE A 45 -15.55 6.20 7.83
CA ILE A 45 -16.08 5.10 7.00
C ILE A 45 -15.09 4.87 5.86
N ILE A 46 -14.15 3.94 6.07
CA ILE A 46 -13.14 3.55 5.09
C ILE A 46 -13.00 2.03 5.01
N ASP A 47 -12.74 1.54 3.80
CA ASP A 47 -12.38 0.15 3.54
C ASP A 47 -10.87 0.01 3.44
N VAL A 48 -10.34 -1.03 4.09
CA VAL A 48 -8.91 -1.34 4.13
C VAL A 48 -8.71 -2.75 3.62
N TYR A 49 -8.06 -2.89 2.46
CA TYR A 49 -7.79 -4.16 1.81
C TYR A 49 -6.31 -4.53 1.91
N VAL A 50 -6.04 -5.69 2.51
CA VAL A 50 -4.71 -6.29 2.60
C VAL A 50 -4.46 -7.15 1.36
N VAL A 51 -3.58 -6.68 0.48
CA VAL A 51 -3.28 -7.32 -0.79
C VAL A 51 -2.12 -8.30 -0.64
N LEU A 52 -2.42 -9.58 -0.83
CA LEU A 52 -1.48 -10.69 -0.64
C LEU A 52 -0.61 -10.90 -1.89
N ALA A 53 0.67 -11.16 -1.69
CA ALA A 53 1.56 -11.62 -2.77
C ALA A 53 1.58 -13.15 -2.89
N HIS A 54 1.16 -13.87 -1.85
CA HIS A 54 1.19 -15.32 -1.78
C HIS A 54 -0.08 -15.81 -1.08
N LEU A 55 -0.75 -16.81 -1.64
CA LEU A 55 -1.73 -17.60 -0.91
C LEU A 55 -0.98 -18.35 0.21
N ARG A 56 -1.31 -18.06 1.47
CA ARG A 56 -0.74 -18.78 2.61
C ARG A 56 -1.15 -20.26 2.48
N ARG A 57 -0.18 -21.18 2.55
CA ARG A 57 -0.45 -22.50 3.16
C ARG A 57 -0.64 -22.22 4.65
N ALA A 58 -1.69 -22.79 5.25
CA ALA A 58 -2.16 -22.49 6.59
C ALA A 58 -1.13 -22.81 7.70
N THR A 59 -0.11 -21.98 7.88
CA THR A 59 0.84 -22.10 9.00
C THR A 59 1.33 -20.72 9.42
N GLY A 60 0.73 -20.17 10.49
CA GLY A 60 1.39 -19.28 11.44
C GLY A 60 1.47 -17.78 11.16
N SER A 61 0.89 -17.01 12.09
CA SER A 61 1.33 -15.71 12.64
C SER A 61 0.66 -14.38 12.24
N ARG A 62 -0.27 -14.32 11.28
CA ARG A 62 -1.11 -13.11 11.15
C ARG A 62 -2.47 -13.46 10.54
N VAL A 63 -3.50 -13.49 11.39
CA VAL A 63 -4.89 -13.61 10.96
C VAL A 63 -5.29 -12.22 10.48
N PHE A 64 -5.15 -11.97 9.18
CA PHE A 64 -5.87 -10.87 8.56
C PHE A 64 -7.32 -11.31 8.43
N ASP A 65 -8.27 -10.40 8.65
CA ASP A 65 -9.67 -10.67 8.36
C ASP A 65 -9.78 -11.05 6.87
N MET A 66 -10.16 -12.30 6.58
CA MET A 66 -10.22 -12.81 5.22
C MET A 66 -11.20 -12.01 4.35
N ARG A 67 -12.20 -11.36 4.95
CA ARG A 67 -13.14 -10.46 4.25
C ARG A 67 -12.47 -9.17 3.76
N LYS A 68 -11.32 -8.82 4.35
CA LYS A 68 -10.52 -7.63 4.04
C LYS A 68 -9.19 -8.00 3.38
N THR A 69 -9.05 -9.22 2.88
CA THR A 69 -7.87 -9.63 2.09
C THR A 69 -8.20 -9.76 0.62
N VAL A 70 -7.28 -9.33 -0.23
CA VAL A 70 -7.37 -9.48 -1.69
C VAL A 70 -6.19 -10.30 -2.15
N TYR A 71 -6.44 -11.37 -2.90
CA TYR A 71 -5.41 -12.03 -3.69
C TYR A 71 -5.59 -11.60 -5.15
N PRO A 72 -4.64 -10.83 -5.72
CA PRO A 72 -4.74 -10.37 -7.10
C PRO A 72 -4.87 -11.53 -8.09
N GLU A 73 -5.82 -11.41 -9.01
CA GLU A 73 -5.99 -12.36 -10.11
C GLU A 73 -4.69 -12.50 -10.94
N GLY A 74 -4.35 -13.73 -11.29
CA GLY A 74 -3.17 -14.04 -12.10
C GLY A 74 -1.88 -14.16 -11.30
N LEU A 75 -1.89 -13.99 -9.97
CA LEU A 75 -0.71 -14.28 -9.14
C LEU A 75 -0.49 -15.78 -8.93
N GLU A 76 -1.47 -16.64 -9.22
CA GLU A 76 -1.39 -18.10 -9.09
C GLU A 76 -0.27 -18.68 -9.97
N THR A 77 -0.09 -18.09 -11.16
CA THR A 77 0.88 -18.53 -12.18
C THR A 77 2.18 -17.72 -12.16
N VAL A 78 2.27 -16.67 -11.33
CA VAL A 78 3.44 -15.81 -11.28
C VAL A 78 4.56 -16.50 -10.48
N PRO A 79 5.79 -16.62 -11.03
CA PRO A 79 6.91 -17.17 -10.27
C PRO A 79 7.12 -16.40 -8.96
N ARG A 80 7.37 -17.13 -7.87
CA ARG A 80 7.42 -16.56 -6.50
C ARG A 80 8.27 -15.30 -6.38
N ARG A 81 9.42 -15.25 -7.07
CA ARG A 81 10.34 -14.09 -7.09
C ARG A 81 9.72 -12.79 -7.64
N PHE A 82 8.65 -12.88 -8.42
CA PHE A 82 7.96 -11.73 -9.02
C PHE A 82 6.61 -11.41 -8.34
N ALA A 83 6.18 -12.22 -7.38
CA ALA A 83 4.84 -12.08 -6.81
C ALA A 83 4.64 -10.74 -6.07
N ILE A 84 5.64 -10.25 -5.33
CA ILE A 84 5.60 -8.93 -4.69
C ILE A 84 5.48 -7.82 -5.75
N VAL A 85 6.19 -7.96 -6.86
CA VAL A 85 6.18 -6.99 -7.95
C VAL A 85 4.79 -6.90 -8.58
N LYS A 86 4.20 -8.05 -8.91
CA LYS A 86 2.85 -8.11 -9.47
C LYS A 86 1.79 -7.63 -8.49
N ARG A 87 1.90 -7.97 -7.20
CA ARG A 87 1.02 -7.45 -6.14
C ARG A 87 1.09 -5.92 -6.05
N ASN A 88 2.27 -5.34 -6.07
CA ASN A 88 2.42 -3.88 -6.02
C ASN A 88 1.85 -3.21 -7.28
N GLN A 89 2.05 -3.84 -8.44
CA GLN A 89 1.49 -3.33 -9.67
C GLN A 89 -0.05 -3.36 -9.66
N TYR A 90 -0.66 -4.43 -9.12
CA TYR A 90 -2.11 -4.50 -8.91
C TYR A 90 -2.62 -3.33 -8.08
N MET A 91 -1.97 -3.01 -6.96
CA MET A 91 -2.38 -1.87 -6.12
C MET A 91 -2.27 -0.54 -6.88
N ILE A 92 -1.20 -0.33 -7.64
CA ILE A 92 -1.01 0.88 -8.45
C ILE A 92 -2.05 0.98 -9.57
N GLU A 93 -2.51 -0.13 -10.12
CA GLU A 93 -3.54 -0.16 -11.17
C GLU A 93 -4.94 0.16 -10.65
N LYS A 94 -5.17 0.05 -9.35
CA LYS A 94 -6.47 0.26 -8.68
C LYS A 94 -6.53 1.53 -7.84
N SER A 95 -5.51 2.38 -7.90
CA SER A 95 -5.38 3.55 -7.04
C SER A 95 -5.13 4.82 -7.85
N ASP A 96 -5.63 5.94 -7.34
CA ASP A 96 -5.33 7.29 -7.84
C ASP A 96 -4.17 7.94 -7.06
N PHE A 97 -3.92 7.43 -5.85
CA PHE A 97 -2.97 7.96 -4.89
C PHE A 97 -1.98 6.88 -4.44
N VAL A 98 -0.73 7.27 -4.19
CA VAL A 98 0.27 6.39 -3.56
C VAL A 98 0.91 7.11 -2.39
N ILE A 99 0.80 6.51 -1.20
CA ILE A 99 1.58 6.92 -0.03
C ILE A 99 2.81 6.01 0.05
N CYS A 100 4.00 6.60 0.10
CA CYS A 100 5.25 5.86 0.14
C CYS A 100 6.24 6.43 1.15
N TYR A 101 7.24 5.62 1.49
CA TYR A 101 8.39 6.04 2.26
C TYR A 101 9.66 5.76 1.46
N VAL A 102 10.19 6.78 0.79
CA VAL A 102 11.36 6.71 -0.08
C VAL A 102 12.36 7.78 0.34
N ASN A 103 13.61 7.39 0.59
CA ASN A 103 14.71 8.28 0.99
C ASN A 103 15.78 8.43 -0.10
N ASP A 104 15.82 7.52 -1.06
CA ASP A 104 16.77 7.50 -2.17
C ASP A 104 16.14 6.87 -3.43
N ASN A 105 16.84 6.97 -4.55
CA ASN A 105 16.40 6.46 -5.86
C ASN A 105 16.85 5.02 -6.17
N VAL A 106 17.41 4.31 -5.19
CA VAL A 106 17.99 2.96 -5.37
C VAL A 106 17.01 1.87 -4.95
N THR A 107 16.15 2.17 -3.98
CA THR A 107 15.22 1.17 -3.43
C THR A 107 14.22 0.62 -4.45
N ASN A 108 13.75 -0.62 -4.21
CA ASN A 108 12.64 -1.17 -5.00
C ASN A 108 11.36 -0.34 -4.85
N ALA A 109 11.14 0.30 -3.69
CA ALA A 109 10.01 1.20 -3.46
C ALA A 109 10.05 2.39 -4.44
N PHE A 110 11.22 3.01 -4.64
CA PHE A 110 11.39 4.08 -5.62
C PHE A 110 10.90 3.65 -7.01
N LYS A 111 11.30 2.47 -7.50
CA LYS A 111 10.90 1.97 -8.83
C LYS A 111 9.38 1.87 -9.00
N PHE A 112 8.67 1.43 -7.96
CA PHE A 112 7.20 1.37 -7.98
C PHE A 112 6.57 2.76 -7.96
N VAL A 113 7.09 3.66 -7.13
CA VAL A 113 6.57 5.03 -7.02
C VAL A 113 6.82 5.82 -8.31
N SER A 114 8.01 5.71 -8.91
CA SER A 114 8.28 6.33 -10.22
C SER A 114 7.36 5.78 -11.30
N ARG A 115 7.02 4.49 -11.26
CA ARG A 115 6.04 3.91 -12.19
C ARG A 115 4.64 4.46 -11.94
N ALA A 116 4.20 4.56 -10.69
CA ALA A 116 2.91 5.16 -10.34
C ALA A 116 2.83 6.62 -10.82
N LYS A 117 3.90 7.39 -10.60
CA LYS A 117 4.00 8.78 -11.07
C LYS A 117 3.86 8.89 -12.58
N ARG A 118 4.60 8.05 -13.35
CA ARG A 118 4.48 8.01 -14.82
C ARG A 118 3.08 7.63 -15.32
N LYS A 119 2.27 6.96 -14.50
CA LYS A 119 0.86 6.66 -14.80
C LYS A 119 -0.10 7.80 -14.42
N GLY A 120 0.39 8.90 -13.84
CA GLY A 120 -0.41 10.04 -13.42
C GLY A 120 -0.95 9.95 -11.99
N LEU A 121 -0.53 8.97 -11.18
CA LEU A 121 -0.96 8.90 -9.78
C LEU A 121 -0.30 10.01 -8.96
N ARG A 122 -1.06 10.58 -8.02
CA ARG A 122 -0.56 11.58 -7.08
C ARG A 122 0.24 10.89 -5.97
N ILE A 123 1.49 11.32 -5.80
CA ILE A 123 2.44 10.68 -4.89
C ILE A 123 2.57 11.49 -3.59
N PHE A 124 2.41 10.81 -2.46
CA PHE A 124 2.62 11.34 -1.12
C PHE A 124 3.81 10.62 -0.49
N ASN A 125 5.00 11.18 -0.65
CA ASN A 125 6.19 10.63 -0.01
C ASN A 125 6.33 11.18 1.42
N ILE A 126 6.32 10.30 2.42
CA ILE A 126 6.60 10.66 3.82
C ILE A 126 8.08 10.47 4.21
N GLY A 127 8.92 10.05 3.26
CA GLY A 127 10.38 10.00 3.37
C GLY A 127 11.03 11.33 2.98
N ASN A 128 12.34 11.29 2.72
CA ASN A 128 13.15 12.47 2.45
C ASN A 128 13.45 12.71 0.95
N TYR A 129 13.15 11.74 0.09
CA TYR A 129 13.40 11.87 -1.34
C TYR A 129 12.38 12.80 -2.03
N ILE A 130 12.87 13.70 -2.87
CA ILE A 130 12.03 14.61 -3.67
C ILE A 130 11.92 14.02 -5.08
N PHE A 131 10.68 13.77 -5.53
CA PHE A 131 10.43 13.30 -6.89
C PHE A 131 10.37 14.49 -7.83
N ASP A 132 11.30 14.59 -8.79
CA ASP A 132 11.33 15.63 -9.84
C ASP A 132 9.98 15.71 -10.55
N GLU A 133 9.41 16.91 -10.69
CA GLU A 133 8.04 17.21 -11.18
C GLU A 133 7.70 16.55 -12.52
#